data_AF-A0A2U3Q3K9-F1
#
_entry.id   AF-A0A2U3Q3K9-F1
#
_cell.length_a   1.000
_cell.length_b   1.000
_cell.length_c   1.000
_cell.angle_alpha   90.00
_cell.angle_beta   90.00
_cell.angle_gamma   90.00
#
_symmetry.space_group_name_H-M   'P 1'
#
loop_
_entity.id
_entity.type
_entity.pdbx_description
1 polymer ?
#
loop_
_entity_poly.entity_id
_entity_poly.type
_entity_poly.pdbx_seq_one_letter_code
_entity_poly.pdbx_strand_id
1 'polypeptide(L)' 'MIETNTMRTAPRLTKPAGADLDTIYVSCEAPAMAAIDPFRARARQQQGWRFQAIPSSHACMATAPELTGKTLERAVP' A
#
# COMPACT_ATOMS: atom_id res chain seq x y z
N MET A 1 -9.19 22.66 23.09
CA MET A 1 -10.56 22.39 22.58
C MET A 1 -10.42 21.45 21.40
N ILE A 2 -10.98 20.24 21.48
CA ILE A 2 -11.00 19.31 20.35
C ILE A 2 -12.32 19.56 19.64
N GLU A 3 -12.27 20.15 18.45
CA GLU A 3 -13.47 20.31 17.62
C GLU A 3 -13.84 18.95 17.03
N THR A 4 -14.98 18.41 17.48
CA THR A 4 -15.58 17.21 16.91
C THR A 4 -16.16 17.57 15.55
N ASN A 5 -15.43 17.25 14.48
CA ASN A 5 -15.91 17.44 13.12
C ASN A 5 -16.90 16.33 12.75
N THR A 6 -18.12 16.44 13.27
CA THR A 6 -19.21 15.48 12.99
C THR A 6 -19.77 15.75 11.60
N MET A 7 -19.50 14.84 10.66
CA MET A 7 -20.13 14.85 9.34
C MET A 7 -21.64 14.68 9.49
N ARG A 8 -22.41 15.70 9.09
CA ARG A 8 -23.89 15.71 9.19
C ARG A 8 -24.58 14.93 8.05
N THR A 9 -23.84 14.61 6.99
CA THR A 9 -24.32 13.89 5.81
C THR A 9 -23.26 12.89 5.35
N ALA A 10 -23.70 11.76 4.79
CA ALA A 10 -22.80 10.75 4.25
C ALA A 10 -22.01 11.34 3.07
N PRO A 11 -20.66 11.28 3.08
CA PRO A 11 -19.87 11.71 1.93
C PRO A 11 -20.18 10.81 0.73
N ARG A 12 -20.40 11.42 -0.43
CA ARG A 12 -20.53 10.70 -1.71
C ARG A 12 -19.22 10.81 -2.46
N LEU A 13 -18.63 9.66 -2.80
CA LEU A 13 -17.48 9.63 -3.67
C LEU A 13 -17.95 9.83 -5.12
N THR A 14 -17.29 10.74 -5.84
CA THR A 14 -17.54 10.97 -7.27
C THR A 14 -16.89 9.90 -8.15
N LYS A 15 -15.98 9.12 -7.59
CA LYS A 15 -15.28 8.00 -8.23
C LYS A 15 -15.15 6.85 -7.23
N PRO A 16 -14.90 5.60 -7.67
CA PRO A 16 -14.56 4.52 -6.74
C PRO A 16 -13.41 4.91 -5.82
N ALA A 17 -13.42 4.40 -4.59
CA ALA A 17 -12.32 4.62 -3.66
C ALA A 17 -10.99 4.16 -4.29
N GLY A 18 -9.98 5.03 -4.27
CA GLY A 18 -8.67 4.76 -4.87
C GLY A 18 -8.57 4.98 -6.39
N ALA A 19 -9.64 5.46 -7.05
CA ALA A 19 -9.57 5.80 -8.47
C ALA A 19 -8.64 6.99 -8.74
N ASP A 20 -7.91 6.94 -9.86
CA ASP A 20 -6.99 7.96 -10.37
C ASP A 20 -5.88 8.39 -9.40
N LEU A 21 -5.54 7.55 -8.42
CA LEU A 21 -4.38 7.74 -7.55
C LEU A 21 -3.20 6.92 -8.05
N ASP A 22 -2.02 7.52 -8.00
CA ASP A 22 -0.77 6.79 -8.19
C ASP A 22 -0.68 5.68 -7.16
N THR A 23 -0.60 4.44 -7.64
CA THR A 23 -0.62 3.26 -6.78
C THR A 23 0.68 2.50 -6.89
N ILE A 24 1.23 2.13 -5.73
CA ILE A 24 2.44 1.32 -5.61
C ILE A 24 2.11 0.08 -4.79
N TYR A 25 2.41 -1.10 -5.33
CA TYR A 25 2.35 -2.34 -4.59
C TYR A 25 3.71 -2.69 -4.01
N VAL A 26 3.79 -2.82 -2.68
CA VAL A 26 4.99 -3.23 -1.96
C VAL A 26 4.91 -4.72 -1.61
N SER A 27 5.81 -5.51 -2.18
CA SER A 27 5.90 -6.97 -2.00
C SER A 27 6.97 -7.31 -0.95
N CYS A 28 6.55 -7.89 0.17
CA CYS A 28 7.48 -8.47 1.16
C CYS A 28 7.84 -9.90 0.76
N GLU A 29 9.13 -10.26 0.72
CA GLU A 29 9.58 -11.50 0.05
C GLU A 29 10.40 -12.45 0.93
N ALA A 30 10.73 -12.10 2.18
CA ALA A 30 11.61 -12.92 3.02
C ALA A 30 11.23 -12.92 4.52
N PRO A 31 10.63 -14.00 5.06
CA PRO A 31 10.26 -15.24 4.38
C PRO A 31 9.10 -15.06 3.41
N ALA A 32 9.04 -15.93 2.40
CA ALA A 32 7.90 -15.99 1.49
C ALA A 32 6.62 -16.38 2.24
N MET A 33 5.50 -15.80 1.82
CA MET A 33 4.19 -16.08 2.38
C MET A 33 3.22 -16.46 1.25
N ALA A 34 3.00 -17.76 1.05
CA ALA A 34 2.21 -18.25 -0.08
C ALA A 34 0.78 -17.66 -0.13
N ALA A 35 0.20 -17.35 1.03
CA ALA A 35 -1.10 -16.71 1.15
C ALA A 35 -1.19 -15.34 0.44
N ILE A 36 -0.07 -14.63 0.23
CA ILE A 36 -0.08 -13.32 -0.46
C ILE A 36 0.15 -13.42 -1.98
N ASP A 37 0.52 -14.59 -2.51
CA ASP A 37 0.85 -14.74 -3.93
C ASP A 37 -0.29 -14.38 -4.89
N PRO A 38 -1.57 -14.70 -4.61
CA PRO A 38 -2.68 -14.27 -5.47
C PRO A 38 -2.80 -12.74 -5.56
N PHE A 39 -2.54 -12.03 -4.46
CA PHE A 39 -2.59 -10.57 -4.42
C PHE A 39 -1.42 -9.95 -5.19
N ARG A 40 -0.22 -10.53 -5.03
CA ARG A 40 0.97 -10.14 -5.81
C ARG A 40 0.75 -10.34 -7.30
N ALA A 41 0.18 -11.48 -7.70
CA ALA A 41 -0.15 -11.77 -9.09
C ALA A 41 -1.17 -10.76 -9.65
N ARG A 42 -2.23 -10.49 -8.89
CA ARG A 42 -3.24 -9.48 -9.26
C ARG A 42 -2.64 -8.08 -9.40
N ALA A 43 -1.77 -7.66 -8.48
CA ALA A 43 -1.14 -6.34 -8.50
C ALA A 43 -0.27 -6.15 -9.76
N ARG A 44 0.47 -7.19 -10.16
CA ARG A 44 1.28 -7.17 -11.40
C ARG A 44 0.45 -7.07 -12.68
N GLN A 45 -0.84 -7.42 -12.63
CA GLN A 45 -1.76 -7.28 -13.75
C GLN A 45 -2.44 -5.91 -13.80
N GLN A 46 -2.29 -5.06 -12.77
CA GLN A 46 -2.90 -3.73 -12.76
C GLN A 46 -2.08 -2.76 -13.64
N GLN A 47 -2.74 -2.16 -14.63
CA GLN A 47 -2.13 -1.14 -15.46
C GLN A 47 -1.86 0.13 -14.64
N GLY A 48 -0.69 0.72 -14.81
CA GLY A 48 -0.29 1.97 -14.13
C GLY A 48 0.19 1.79 -12.70
N TRP A 49 0.08 0.59 -12.11
CA TRP A 49 0.63 0.33 -10.78
C TRP A 49 2.13 0.13 -10.86
N ARG A 50 2.85 0.74 -9.92
CA ARG A 50 4.29 0.49 -9.72
C ARG A 50 4.46 -0.66 -8.75
N PHE A 51 5.54 -1.43 -8.90
CA PHE A 51 5.81 -2.59 -8.07
C PHE A 51 7.18 -2.46 -7.41
N GLN A 52 7.24 -2.69 -6.10
CA GLN A 52 8.47 -2.60 -5.32
C GLN A 52 8.62 -3.82 -4.41
N ALA A 53 9.74 -4.52 -4.51
CA ALA A 53 10.06 -5.62 -3.60
C ALA A 53 10.82 -5.12 -2.37
N ILE A 54 10.58 -5.76 -1.22
CA ILE A 54 11.32 -5.59 0.02
C ILE A 54 11.77 -6.96 0.51
N PRO A 55 13.07 -7.17 0.75
CA PRO A 55 13.62 -8.42 1.29
C PRO A 55 13.36 -8.52 2.81
N SER A 56 12.09 -8.52 3.22
CA SER A 56 11.64 -8.62 4.60
C SER A 56 10.33 -9.42 4.69
N SER A 57 9.94 -9.77 5.91
CA SER A 57 8.72 -10.52 6.21
C SER A 57 7.47 -9.68 5.89
N HIS A 58 6.29 -10.31 5.86
CA HIS A 58 5.02 -9.60 5.74
C HIS A 58 4.83 -8.52 6.82
N ALA A 59 5.44 -8.70 8.00
CA ALA A 59 5.48 -7.72 9.07
C ALA A 59 6.64 -6.70 8.90
N CYS A 60 7.03 -6.35 7.67
CA CYS A 60 8.18 -5.46 7.41
C CYS A 60 8.14 -4.13 8.17
N MET A 61 6.95 -3.56 8.37
CA MET A 61 6.77 -2.33 9.15
C MET A 61 7.19 -2.47 10.62
N ALA A 62 7.16 -3.69 11.17
CA ALA A 62 7.59 -3.98 12.54
C ALA A 62 9.00 -4.58 12.59
N THR A 63 9.35 -5.45 11.64
CA THR A 63 10.64 -6.18 11.66
C THR A 63 11.78 -5.45 10.96
N ALA A 64 11.47 -4.51 10.06
CA ALA A 64 12.44 -3.74 9.29
C ALA A 64 11.91 -2.31 8.97
N PRO A 65 11.56 -1.50 9.98
CA PRO A 65 10.92 -0.21 9.78
C PRO A 65 11.78 0.76 8.95
N GLU A 66 13.10 0.80 9.16
CA GLU A 66 13.99 1.69 8.40
C GLU A 66 14.10 1.29 6.93
N LEU A 67 14.16 -0.01 6.64
CA LEU A 67 14.16 -0.51 5.27
C LEU A 67 12.83 -0.19 4.57
N THR A 68 11.73 -0.33 5.30
CA THR A 68 10.38 -0.03 4.82
C THR A 68 10.25 1.46 4.49
N GLY A 69 10.63 2.34 5.43
CA GLY A 69 10.62 3.80 5.26
C GLY A 69 11.45 4.23 4.04
N LYS A 70 12.73 3.82 3.97
CA LYS A 70 13.59 4.13 2.82
C LYS A 70 13.04 3.63 1.49
N THR A 71 12.31 2.51 1.51
CA THR A 71 11.68 1.98 0.29
C THR A 71 10.51 2.84 -0.14
N LEU A 72 9.66 3.27 0.80
CA LEU A 72 8.54 4.15 0.53
C LEU A 72 9.02 5.54 0.05
N GLU A 73 10.03 6.11 0.68
CA GLU A 73 10.64 7.39 0.27
C GLU A 73 11.13 7.38 -1.18
N ARG A 74 11.77 6.29 -1.62
CA ARG A 74 12.21 6.13 -3.02
C ARG A 74 11.08 5.86 -4.00
N ALA A 75 9.95 5.37 -3.50
CA ALA A 75 8.82 4.98 -4.34
C ALA A 75 7.90 6.18 -4.63
N VAL A 76 7.89 7.21 -3.78
CA VAL A 76 7.18 8.46 -4.05
C VAL A 76 8.01 9.30 -5.06
N PRO A 77 7.39 9.86 -6.12
CA PRO A 77 8.07 10.77 -7.04
C PRO A 77 8.48 12.10 -6.39
#